data_AF-A0A3P9K6L9-F1
#
_entry.id   AF-A0A3P9K6L9-F1
#
_cell.length_a   1.000
_cell.length_b   1.000
_cell.length_c   1.000
_cell.angle_alpha   90.00
_cell.angle_beta   90.00
_cell.angle_gamma   90.00
#
_symmetry.space_group_name_H-M   'P 1'
#
loop_
_entity.id
_entity.type
_entity.pdbx_description
1 polymer ?
#
loop_
_entity_poly.entity_id
_entity_poly.type
_entity_poly.pdbx_seq_one_letter_code
_entity_poly.pdbx_strand_id
1 'polypeptide(L)'
;MVTWTDFERATIQDIFSKIDYDIVGPDALSRCLIVYPWTQRYFGSFGNLYNAAAIASNPKVAAHGKVVLGGLEKALQNMDDIKQAYADLSVLHSEKLQVDPDNFKVKLHSLPQCSRAAYLTSVLIVFYAFFAAPG
;
A
#
# COMPACT_ATOMS: atom_id res chain seq x y z
N MET A 1 2.59 16.67 14.17
CA MET A 1 1.99 15.35 14.49
C MET A 1 0.58 15.38 13.94
N VAL A 2 0.13 14.32 13.26
CA VAL A 2 -1.26 14.25 12.78
C VAL A 2 -2.14 13.91 13.98
N THR A 3 -3.23 14.65 14.17
CA THR A 3 -4.18 14.40 15.24
C THR A 3 -5.42 13.76 14.65
N TRP A 4 -5.78 12.57 15.13
CA TRP A 4 -7.00 11.86 14.73
C TRP A 4 -8.10 12.07 15.76
N THR A 5 -9.28 12.45 15.29
CA THR A 5 -10.51 12.40 16.09
C THR A 5 -10.91 10.95 16.38
N ASP A 6 -11.69 10.75 17.44
CA ASP A 6 -12.20 9.41 17.79
C ASP A 6 -13.05 8.82 16.66
N PHE A 7 -13.81 9.67 15.96
CA PHE A 7 -14.60 9.27 14.80
C PHE A 7 -13.72 8.77 13.65
N GLU A 8 -12.62 9.46 13.35
CA GLU A 8 -11.68 9.02 12.31
C GLU A 8 -11.01 7.69 12.68
N ARG A 9 -10.58 7.53 13.94
CA ARG A 9 -9.99 6.27 14.42
C ARG A 9 -10.98 5.11 14.31
N ALA A 10 -12.20 5.29 14.82
CA ALA A 10 -13.23 4.27 14.76
C ALA A 10 -13.57 3.88 13.31
N THR A 11 -13.65 4.87 12.43
CA THR A 11 -13.93 4.63 11.00
C THR A 11 -12.80 3.85 10.33
N ILE A 12 -11.54 4.21 10.57
CA ILE A 12 -10.40 3.51 9.99
C ILE A 12 -10.34 2.07 10.53
N GLN A 13 -10.53 1.87 11.83
CA GLN A 13 -10.57 0.54 12.45
C GLN A 13 -11.71 -0.33 11.88
N ASP A 14 -12.92 0.21 11.73
CA ASP A 14 -14.05 -0.50 11.15
C ASP A 14 -13.76 -0.94 9.71
N ILE A 15 -13.15 -0.08 8.89
CA ILE A 15 -12.74 -0.44 7.53
C ILE A 15 -11.75 -1.61 7.55
N PHE A 16 -10.68 -1.53 8.35
CA PHE A 16 -9.68 -2.59 8.42
C PHE A 16 -10.23 -3.92 8.94
N SER A 17 -11.22 -3.89 9.84
CA SER A 17 -11.87 -5.10 10.36
C SER A 17 -12.64 -5.90 9.31
N LYS A 18 -12.98 -5.26 8.17
CA LYS A 18 -13.74 -5.87 7.06
C LYS A 18 -12.84 -6.30 5.90
N ILE A 19 -11.53 -6.03 5.97
CA ILE A 19 -10.59 -6.40 4.91
C ILE A 19 -10.24 -7.87 5.02
N ASP A 20 -10.50 -8.62 3.94
CA ASP A 20 -9.93 -9.94 3.74
C ASP A 20 -8.52 -9.80 3.12
N TYR A 21 -7.49 -10.10 3.90
CA TYR A 21 -6.09 -9.93 3.51
C TYR A 21 -5.70 -10.91 2.40
N ASP A 22 -6.34 -12.08 2.33
CA ASP A 22 -6.07 -13.10 1.33
C ASP A 22 -6.62 -12.74 -0.04
N ILE A 23 -7.58 -11.81 -0.10
CA ILE A 23 -8.18 -11.31 -1.33
C ILE A 23 -7.63 -9.93 -1.67
N VAL A 24 -7.74 -8.97 -0.75
CA VAL A 24 -7.46 -7.55 -1.03
C VAL A 24 -5.97 -7.30 -1.26
N GLY A 25 -5.08 -7.99 -0.54
CA GLY A 25 -3.64 -7.81 -0.66
C GLY A 25 -3.11 -8.19 -2.05
N PRO A 26 -3.33 -9.45 -2.49
CA PRO A 26 -3.00 -9.89 -3.83
C PRO A 26 -3.61 -8.99 -4.92
N ASP A 27 -4.91 -8.70 -4.83
CA ASP A 27 -5.61 -7.88 -5.83
C ASP A 27 -5.01 -6.47 -5.96
N ALA A 28 -4.70 -5.84 -4.83
CA ALA A 28 -4.14 -4.49 -4.82
C ALA A 28 -2.75 -4.44 -5.48
N LEU A 29 -1.86 -5.37 -5.12
CA LEU A 29 -0.51 -5.39 -5.69
C LEU A 29 -0.53 -5.79 -7.17
N SER A 30 -1.34 -6.79 -7.56
CA SER A 30 -1.49 -7.18 -8.96
C SER A 30 -2.01 -6.01 -9.81
N ARG A 31 -3.03 -5.28 -9.34
CA ARG A 31 -3.54 -4.08 -10.04
C ARG A 31 -2.47 -2.99 -10.14
N CYS A 32 -1.69 -2.76 -9.09
CA CYS A 32 -0.60 -1.79 -9.12
C CYS A 32 0.42 -2.12 -10.21
N LEU A 33 0.88 -3.37 -10.27
CA LEU A 33 1.86 -3.85 -11.27
C LEU A 33 1.31 -3.82 -12.70
N ILE A 34 -0.01 -3.97 -12.88
CA ILE A 34 -0.67 -3.93 -14.20
C ILE A 34 -0.86 -2.48 -14.67
N VAL A 35 -1.41 -1.61 -13.81
CA VAL A 35 -1.74 -0.22 -14.15
C VAL A 35 -0.50 0.65 -14.23
N TYR A 36 0.51 0.35 -13.42
CA TYR A 36 1.78 1.09 -13.33
C TYR A 36 2.95 0.16 -13.65
N PRO A 37 3.12 -0.29 -14.91
CA PRO A 37 4.08 -1.34 -15.26
C PRO A 37 5.54 -0.99 -14.96
N TRP A 38 5.90 0.29 -14.85
CA TRP A 38 7.23 0.72 -14.41
C TRP A 38 7.57 0.26 -12.98
N THR A 39 6.58 -0.01 -12.13
CA THR A 39 6.79 -0.51 -10.77
C THR A 39 7.30 -1.95 -10.73
N GLN A 40 7.12 -2.73 -11.80
CA GLN A 40 7.58 -4.11 -11.90
C GLN A 40 9.11 -4.23 -11.75
N ARG A 41 9.86 -3.15 -12.05
CA ARG A 41 11.34 -3.12 -11.93
C ARG A 41 11.84 -3.44 -10.52
N TYR A 42 11.05 -3.17 -9.48
CA TYR A 42 11.42 -3.45 -8.08
C TYR A 42 11.19 -4.92 -7.69
N PHE A 43 10.47 -5.68 -8.51
CA PHE A 43 10.03 -7.04 -8.23
C PHE A 43 10.70 -8.08 -9.13
N GLY A 44 11.95 -7.83 -9.57
CA GLY A 44 12.66 -8.75 -10.47
C GLY A 44 12.80 -10.18 -9.95
N SER A 45 12.82 -10.38 -8.63
CA SER A 45 12.87 -11.71 -8.00
C SER A 45 11.53 -12.47 -8.04
N PHE A 46 10.44 -11.83 -8.48
CA PHE A 46 9.10 -12.42 -8.51
C PHE A 46 8.87 -13.31 -9.74
N GLY A 47 9.81 -13.32 -10.69
CA GLY A 47 9.73 -14.14 -11.90
C GLY A 47 8.89 -13.47 -12.98
N ASN A 48 7.97 -14.22 -13.59
CA ASN A 48 7.20 -13.73 -14.73
C ASN A 48 6.14 -12.70 -14.31
N LEU A 49 6.32 -11.46 -14.76
CA LEU A 49 5.38 -10.34 -14.61
C LEU A 49 4.99 -9.73 -15.98
N TYR A 50 5.19 -10.47 -17.09
CA TYR A 50 5.10 -9.93 -18.44
C TYR A 50 3.70 -9.45 -18.85
N ASN A 51 2.65 -10.09 -18.34
CA ASN A 51 1.27 -9.74 -18.67
C ASN A 51 0.34 -9.87 -17.45
N ALA A 52 -0.88 -9.35 -17.56
CA ALA A 52 -1.84 -9.30 -16.47
C ALA A 52 -2.17 -10.69 -15.89
N ALA A 53 -2.32 -11.72 -16.73
CA ALA A 53 -2.59 -13.08 -16.27
C ALA A 53 -1.42 -13.67 -15.46
N ALA A 54 -0.19 -13.44 -15.91
CA ALA A 54 1.01 -13.84 -15.20
C ALA A 54 1.13 -13.12 -13.85
N ILE A 55 0.87 -11.81 -13.80
CA ILE A 55 0.90 -11.03 -12.56
C ILE A 55 -0.19 -11.49 -11.57
N ALA A 56 -1.42 -11.69 -12.04
CA ALA A 56 -2.56 -12.05 -11.20
C ALA A 56 -2.45 -13.48 -10.62
N SER A 57 -1.78 -14.39 -11.34
CA SER A 57 -1.55 -15.77 -10.88
C SER A 57 -0.21 -15.97 -10.16
N ASN A 58 0.61 -14.92 -10.00
CA ASN A 58 1.94 -15.05 -9.42
C ASN A 58 1.87 -15.20 -7.89
N PRO A 59 2.34 -16.34 -7.32
CA PRO A 59 2.25 -16.60 -5.89
C PRO A 59 3.10 -15.63 -5.05
N LYS A 60 4.19 -15.08 -5.60
CA LYS A 60 5.03 -14.09 -4.91
C LYS A 60 4.37 -12.72 -4.88
N VAL A 61 3.64 -12.34 -5.94
CA VAL A 61 2.80 -11.14 -5.94
C VAL A 61 1.71 -11.28 -4.88
N ALA A 62 0.99 -12.41 -4.86
CA ALA A 62 -0.02 -12.66 -3.85
C ALA A 62 0.54 -12.60 -2.42
N ALA A 63 1.66 -13.29 -2.16
CA ALA A 63 2.30 -13.28 -0.84
C ALA A 63 2.75 -11.87 -0.42
N HIS A 64 3.36 -11.11 -1.32
CA HIS A 64 3.84 -9.77 -1.01
C HIS A 64 2.70 -8.75 -0.85
N GLY A 65 1.59 -8.91 -1.57
CA GLY A 65 0.40 -8.10 -1.37
C GLY A 65 -0.14 -8.17 0.07
N LYS A 66 -0.07 -9.35 0.70
CA LYS A 66 -0.40 -9.51 2.12
C LYS A 66 0.59 -8.81 3.05
N VAL A 67 1.89 -8.87 2.73
CA VAL A 67 2.94 -8.14 3.47
C VAL A 67 2.68 -6.64 3.44
N VAL A 68 2.29 -6.10 2.29
CA VAL A 68 1.93 -4.68 2.15
C VAL A 68 0.75 -4.33 3.05
N LEU A 69 -0.35 -5.12 3.04
CA LEU A 69 -1.49 -4.88 3.92
C LEU A 69 -1.14 -4.99 5.41
N GLY A 70 -0.35 -5.99 5.81
CA GLY A 70 0.14 -6.11 7.19
C GLY A 70 1.01 -4.93 7.61
N GLY A 71 1.74 -4.33 6.67
CA GLY A 71 2.39 -3.04 6.86
C GLY A 71 1.38 -1.98 7.30
N LEU A 72 0.29 -1.82 6.56
CA LEU A 72 -0.73 -0.80 6.86
C LEU A 72 -1.47 -1.05 8.18
N GLU A 73 -1.67 -2.31 8.55
CA GLU A 73 -2.19 -2.66 9.88
C GLU A 73 -1.24 -2.19 10.99
N LYS A 74 0.08 -2.26 10.80
CA LYS A 74 1.06 -1.68 11.73
C LYS A 74 0.82 -0.18 11.91
N ALA A 75 0.48 0.55 10.85
CA ALA A 75 0.15 1.97 10.96
C ALA A 75 -1.15 2.21 11.75
N LEU A 76 -2.16 1.36 11.55
CA LEU A 76 -3.41 1.41 12.32
C LEU A 76 -3.15 1.19 13.82
N GLN A 77 -2.19 0.34 14.17
CA GLN A 77 -1.80 0.09 15.56
C GLN A 77 -0.94 1.22 16.15
N ASN A 78 -0.37 2.08 15.30
CA ASN A 78 0.56 3.15 15.69
C ASN A 78 0.10 4.52 15.15
N MET A 79 -1.21 4.78 15.10
CA MET A 79 -1.78 5.97 14.43
C MET A 79 -1.22 7.31 14.94
N ASP A 80 -0.81 7.38 16.21
CA ASP A 80 -0.22 8.56 16.82
C ASP A 80 1.24 8.79 16.42
N ASP A 81 1.98 7.72 16.12
CA ASP A 81 3.41 7.79 15.80
C ASP A 81 3.78 6.88 14.62
N ILE A 82 3.03 7.04 13.53
CA ILE A 82 3.26 6.30 12.28
C ILE A 82 4.70 6.54 11.79
N LYS A 83 5.20 7.78 11.94
CA LYS A 83 6.56 8.17 11.55
C LYS A 83 7.61 7.29 12.21
N GLN A 84 7.58 7.16 13.53
CA GLN A 84 8.53 6.29 14.21
C GLN A 84 8.31 4.82 13.86
N ALA A 85 7.06 4.36 13.75
CA ALA A 85 6.74 2.97 13.45
C ALA A 85 7.28 2.49 12.09
N TYR A 86 7.55 3.39 11.16
CA TYR A 86 8.01 3.11 9.80
C TYR A 86 9.43 3.59 9.50
N ALA A 87 10.17 4.11 10.47
CA ALA A 87 11.53 4.64 10.26
C ALA A 87 12.43 3.62 9.52
N ASP A 88 12.49 2.38 9.99
CA ASP A 88 13.27 1.31 9.35
C ASP A 88 12.74 0.94 7.97
N LEU A 89 11.41 0.96 7.80
CA LEU A 89 10.78 0.65 6.51
C LEU A 89 11.08 1.74 5.47
N SER A 90 11.13 3.00 5.91
CA SER A 90 11.52 4.14 5.10
C SER A 90 12.95 3.98 4.60
N VAL A 91 13.90 3.70 5.50
CA VAL A 91 15.31 3.43 5.16
C VAL A 91 15.43 2.26 4.18
N LEU A 92 14.70 1.17 4.41
CA LEU A 92 14.68 0.04 3.49
C LEU A 92 14.25 0.46 2.08
N HIS A 93 13.16 1.22 1.96
CA HIS A 93 12.59 1.61 0.67
C HIS A 93 13.43 2.68 -0.05
N SER A 94 14.01 3.62 0.68
CA SER A 94 14.81 4.72 0.11
C SER A 94 16.25 4.29 -0.19
N GLU A 95 16.96 3.72 0.78
CA GLU A 95 18.40 3.51 0.69
C GLU A 95 18.76 2.18 0.02
N LYS A 96 18.00 1.11 0.33
CA LYS A 96 18.32 -0.23 -0.18
C LYS A 96 17.55 -0.58 -1.45
N LEU A 97 16.25 -0.30 -1.48
CA LEU A 97 15.39 -0.64 -2.63
C LEU A 97 15.33 0.50 -3.65
N GLN A 98 15.70 1.73 -3.26
CA GLN A 98 15.72 2.91 -4.12
C GLN A 98 14.39 3.13 -4.85
N VAL A 99 13.29 2.92 -4.13
CA VAL A 99 11.93 3.13 -4.65
C VAL A 99 11.69 4.61 -4.80
N ASP A 100 11.39 5.04 -6.02
CA ASP A 100 11.00 6.42 -6.30
C ASP A 100 9.76 6.80 -5.46
N PRO A 101 9.84 7.83 -4.61
CA PRO A 101 8.76 8.26 -3.72
C PRO A 101 7.42 8.54 -4.41
N ASP A 102 7.42 8.88 -5.70
CA ASP A 102 6.17 9.13 -6.44
C ASP A 102 5.35 7.85 -6.66
N ASN A 103 5.96 6.66 -6.57
CA ASN A 103 5.23 5.38 -6.59
C ASN A 103 4.36 5.17 -5.35
N PHE A 104 4.62 5.91 -4.27
CA PHE A 104 3.78 5.90 -3.08
C PHE A 104 2.61 6.89 -3.16
N LYS A 105 2.69 7.87 -4.08
CA LYS A 105 1.67 8.89 -4.29
C LYS A 105 0.67 8.52 -5.38
N VAL A 106 0.68 7.27 -5.84
CA VAL A 106 -0.18 6.75 -6.92
C VAL A 106 -1.59 7.33 -6.79
N LYS A 107 -1.88 8.28 -7.68
CA LYS A 107 -3.00 9.21 -7.54
C LYS A 107 -4.28 8.46 -7.86
N LEU A 108 -5.22 8.47 -6.92
CA LEU A 108 -6.56 7.87 -7.01
C LEU A 108 -7.40 8.36 -8.23
N HIS A 109 -6.94 9.37 -8.96
CA HIS A 109 -7.77 10.20 -9.81
C HIS A 109 -7.98 9.71 -11.26
N SER A 110 -7.41 8.58 -11.70
CA SER A 110 -7.46 8.18 -13.11
C SER A 110 -8.30 6.94 -13.45
N LEU A 111 -9.03 6.31 -12.52
CA LEU A 111 -9.82 5.11 -12.84
C LEU A 111 -11.23 5.12 -12.21
N PRO A 112 -12.29 5.47 -12.99
CA PRO A 112 -13.69 5.37 -12.53
C PRO A 112 -14.17 3.93 -12.34
N GLN A 113 -13.32 2.92 -12.56
CA GLN A 113 -13.64 1.51 -12.37
C GLN A 113 -13.14 0.94 -11.04
N CYS A 114 -12.37 1.72 -10.26
CA CYS A 114 -11.93 1.34 -8.91
C CYS A 114 -12.96 1.69 -7.81
N SER A 115 -13.96 2.53 -8.13
CA SER A 115 -14.96 3.07 -7.18
C SER A 115 -16.05 2.09 -6.74
N ARG A 116 -16.04 0.83 -7.21
CA ARG A 116 -16.83 -0.27 -6.60
C ARG A 116 -15.98 -1.29 -5.83
N ALA A 117 -14.65 -1.12 -5.83
CA ALA A 117 -13.74 -1.78 -4.90
C ALA A 117 -13.19 -0.72 -3.93
N ALA A 118 -14.11 -0.05 -3.22
CA ALA A 118 -13.79 0.91 -2.19
C ALA A 118 -13.20 0.18 -0.96
N TYR A 119 -11.92 -0.21 -1.00
CA TYR A 119 -11.22 -0.81 0.15
C TYR A 119 -9.72 -0.46 0.26
N LEU A 120 -9.24 0.57 -0.46
CA LEU A 120 -7.84 1.01 -0.37
C LEU A 120 -7.67 2.51 -0.06
N THR A 121 -8.71 3.20 0.38
CA THR A 121 -8.61 4.58 0.88
C THR A 121 -7.85 4.68 2.19
N SER A 122 -7.75 3.60 2.98
CA SER A 122 -7.03 3.59 4.26
C SER A 122 -5.51 3.35 4.12
N VAL A 123 -5.04 2.94 2.94
CA VAL A 123 -3.62 2.70 2.64
C VAL A 123 -2.87 4.00 2.39
N LEU A 124 -3.55 4.97 1.78
CA LEU A 124 -2.99 6.27 1.42
C LEU A 124 -2.85 7.21 2.61
N ILE A 125 -3.66 7.04 3.66
CA ILE A 125 -3.60 7.87 4.87
C ILE A 125 -2.27 7.67 5.61
N VAL A 126 -1.78 6.43 5.65
CA VAL A 126 -0.48 6.07 6.23
C VAL A 126 0.69 6.65 5.43
N PHE A 127 0.55 6.69 4.10
CA PHE A 127 1.58 7.23 3.20
C PHE A 127 1.59 8.76 3.14
N TYR A 128 0.43 9.42 3.22
CA TYR A 128 0.33 10.88 3.32
C TYR A 128 0.97 11.38 4.63
N ALA A 129 0.83 10.65 5.73
CA ALA A 129 1.47 10.99 7.02
C ALA A 129 3.03 11.00 6.95
N PHE A 130 3.62 10.25 6.01
CA PHE A 130 5.08 10.22 5.78
C PHE A 130 5.57 11.31 4.83
N PHE A 131 4.90 11.49 3.68
CA PHE A 131 5.40 12.34 2.59
C PHE A 131 4.73 13.72 2.47
N ALA A 132 3.65 14.00 3.21
CA ALA A 132 2.97 15.30 3.17
C ALA A 132 3.33 16.24 4.34
N ALA A 133 4.20 15.83 5.27
CA ALA A 133 4.82 16.77 6.20
C ALA A 133 6.06 17.34 5.51
N PRO A 134 6.11 18.64 5.18
CA PRO A 134 7.36 19.26 4.76
C PRO A 134 8.37 19.12 5.91
N GLY A 135 9.65 18.98 5.56
CA GLY A 135 10.75 19.13 6.51
C GLY A 135 10.73 20.49 7.21
#